data_AF-A0A936EBI1-F1
#
_entry.id   AF-A0A936EBI1-F1
#
_cell.length_a   1.000
_cell.length_b   1.000
_cell.length_c   1.000
_cell.angle_alpha   90.00
_cell.angle_beta   90.00
_cell.angle_gamma   90.00
#
_symmetry.space_group_name_H-M   'P 1'
#
loop_
_entity.id
_entity.type
_entity.pdbx_description
1 polymer ?
#
loop_
_entity_poly.entity_id
_entity_poly.type
_entity_poly.pdbx_seq_one_letter_code
_entity_poly.pdbx_strand_id
1 'polypeptide(L)'
;MALALGGGEVTLLELTTAYAMLANGGELIPPRFILDITTVGGEVLYTAPPRPQQVLDERVAWPLSDILSDNPKPVTSLLDATAC
;
A
#
# COMPACT_ATOMS: atom_id res chain seq x y z
N MET A 1 6.72 14.35 -19.66
CA MET A 1 6.81 15.22 -18.45
C MET A 1 5.58 15.13 -17.54
N ALA A 2 4.40 14.71 -17.99
CA ALA A 2 3.19 14.63 -17.15
C ALA A 2 3.07 13.37 -16.25
N LEU A 3 3.96 12.37 -16.37
CA LEU A 3 3.82 11.09 -15.67
C LEU A 3 3.81 11.24 -14.14
N ALA A 4 4.68 12.09 -13.59
CA ALA A 4 4.73 12.36 -12.15
C ALA A 4 3.49 13.12 -11.62
N LEU A 5 2.72 13.76 -12.50
CA LEU A 5 1.47 14.48 -12.18
C LEU A 5 0.22 13.63 -12.45
N GLY A 6 0.38 12.32 -12.70
CA GLY A 6 -0.74 11.41 -12.95
C GLY A 6 -1.15 11.29 -14.42
N GLY A 7 -0.29 11.69 -15.37
CA GLY A 7 -0.51 11.47 -16.80
C GLY A 7 -0.38 10.01 -17.26
N GLY A 8 -0.32 9.05 -16.34
CA GLY A 8 -0.30 7.62 -16.62
C GLY A 8 -1.53 6.94 -16.02
N GLU A 9 -2.12 6.02 -16.78
CA GLU A 9 -3.23 5.19 -16.30
C GLU A 9 -2.70 4.05 -15.42
N VAL A 10 -3.39 3.78 -14.32
CA VAL A 10 -3.11 2.66 -13.41
C VAL A 10 -4.42 2.05 -12.96
N THR A 11 -4.42 0.73 -12.76
CA THR A 11 -5.56 0.04 -12.15
C THR A 11 -5.59 0.29 -10.64
N LEU A 12 -6.77 0.15 -10.02
CA LEU A 12 -6.89 0.27 -8.57
C LEU A 12 -6.01 -0.75 -7.83
N LEU A 13 -5.88 -1.96 -8.38
CA LEU A 13 -5.06 -3.02 -7.79
C LEU A 13 -3.58 -2.62 -7.77
N GLU A 14 -3.07 -2.02 -8.84
CA GLU A 14 -1.68 -1.55 -8.89
C GLU A 14 -1.45 -0.41 -7.91
N LEU A 15 -2.37 0.55 -7.85
CA LEU A 15 -2.28 1.68 -6.93
C LEU A 15 -2.28 1.22 -5.47
N THR A 16 -3.23 0.37 -5.08
CA THR A 16 -3.31 -0.14 -3.70
C THR A 16 -2.12 -1.01 -3.34
N THR A 17 -1.61 -1.80 -4.29
CA THR A 17 -0.38 -2.58 -4.10
C THR A 17 0.83 -1.67 -3.87
N ALA A 18 0.94 -0.55 -4.59
CA ALA A 18 2.02 0.41 -4.41
C ALA A 18 1.98 1.08 -3.02
N TYR A 19 0.79 1.46 -2.53
CA TYR A 19 0.62 1.99 -1.17
C TYR A 19 0.91 0.92 -0.10
N ALA A 20 0.50 -0.33 -0.32
CA ALA A 20 0.81 -1.43 0.60
C ALA A 20 2.32 -1.68 0.69
N MET A 21 3.04 -1.63 -0.43
CA MET A 21 4.52 -1.73 -0.45
C MET A 21 5.16 -0.65 0.42
N LEU A 22 4.69 0.59 0.34
CA LEU A 22 5.19 1.68 1.16
C LEU A 22 4.93 1.45 2.65
N ALA A 23 3.72 0.97 3.00
CA ALA A 23 3.37 0.60 4.37
C ALA A 23 4.22 -0.57 4.91
N ASN A 24 4.67 -1.47 4.03
CA ASN A 24 5.54 -2.62 4.36
C ASN A 24 7.04 -2.26 4.34
N GLY A 25 7.41 -0.99 4.55
CA GLY A 25 8.82 -0.59 4.59
C GLY A 25 9.55 -0.72 3.25
N GLY A 26 8.82 -0.69 2.13
CA GLY A 26 9.40 -0.78 0.78
C GLY A 26 9.43 -2.19 0.19
N GLU A 27 8.87 -3.19 0.88
CA GLU A 27 8.74 -4.56 0.40
C GLU A 27 7.45 -4.74 -0.43
N LEU A 28 7.62 -5.05 -1.72
CA LEU A 28 6.53 -5.37 -2.62
C LEU A 28 6.13 -6.82 -2.42
N ILE A 29 4.89 -7.03 -1.97
CA ILE A 29 4.27 -8.35 -1.90
C ILE A 29 3.22 -8.41 -3.02
N PRO A 30 3.43 -9.18 -4.09
CA PRO A 30 2.46 -9.29 -5.18
C PRO A 30 1.10 -9.77 -4.65
N PRO A 31 -0.01 -9.14 -5.09
CA PRO A 31 -1.35 -9.54 -4.65
C PRO A 31 -1.65 -10.97 -5.11
N ARG A 32 -2.20 -11.78 -4.19
CA ARG A 32 -2.58 -13.17 -4.44
C ARG A 32 -4.07 -13.34 -4.22
N PHE A 33 -4.76 -13.87 -5.21
CA PHE A 33 -6.21 -14.11 -5.16
C PHE A 33 -6.56 -15.51 -4.64
N ILE A 34 -5.66 -16.47 -4.85
CA ILE A 34 -5.82 -17.87 -4.43
C ILE A 34 -4.64 -18.18 -3.51
N LEU A 35 -4.95 -18.53 -2.26
CA LEU A 35 -3.94 -18.89 -1.27
C LEU A 35 -3.68 -20.39 -1.28
N ASP A 36 -4.74 -21.19 -1.17
CA ASP A 36 -4.67 -22.64 -1.16
C ASP A 36 -5.81 -23.25 -1.96
N ILE A 37 -5.56 -24.42 -2.56
CA ILE A 37 -6.57 -25.25 -3.21
C ILE A 37 -6.48 -26.63 -2.58
N THR A 38 -7.57 -27.08 -1.97
CA THR A 38 -7.65 -28.40 -1.32
C THR A 38 -8.80 -29.23 -1.87
N THR A 39 -8.62 -30.55 -1.95
CA THR A 39 -9.70 -31.48 -2.27
C THR A 39 -10.60 -31.72 -1.06
N VAL A 40 -11.79 -32.29 -1.28
CA VAL A 40 -12.70 -32.70 -0.19
C VAL A 40 -12.04 -33.73 0.73
N GLY A 41 -11.09 -34.52 0.22
CA GLY A 41 -10.30 -35.48 0.99
C GLY A 41 -9.16 -34.86 1.81
N GLY A 42 -8.96 -33.54 1.75
CA GLY A 42 -7.93 -32.82 2.50
C GLY A 42 -6.55 -32.79 1.83
N GLU A 43 -6.44 -33.23 0.57
CA GLU A 43 -5.19 -33.13 -0.19
C GLU A 43 -5.00 -31.71 -0.71
N VAL A 44 -3.84 -31.10 -0.45
CA VAL A 44 -3.48 -29.77 -0.94
C VAL A 44 -2.95 -29.90 -2.37
N LEU A 45 -3.69 -29.36 -3.34
CA LEU A 45 -3.31 -29.33 -4.76
C LEU A 45 -2.39 -28.16 -5.09
N TYR A 46 -2.53 -27.06 -4.35
CA TYR A 46 -1.77 -25.83 -4.60
C TYR A 46 -1.73 -24.97 -3.34
N THR A 47 -0.57 -24.35 -3.10
CA THR A 47 -0.37 -23.29 -2.12
C THR A 47 0.45 -22.19 -2.78
N ALA A 48 0.00 -20.95 -2.65
CA ALA A 48 0.65 -19.79 -3.24
C ALA A 48 1.62 -19.14 -2.22
N PRO A 49 2.95 -19.39 -2.34
CA PRO A 49 3.90 -18.79 -1.42
C PRO A 49 3.96 -17.27 -1.63
N PRO A 50 4.13 -16.47 -0.56
CA PRO A 50 4.46 -15.07 -0.72
C PRO A 50 5.81 -14.95 -1.45
N ARG A 51 5.88 -14.00 -2.38
CA ARG A 51 7.11 -13.68 -3.13
C ARG A 51 7.46 -12.22 -2.86
N PRO A 52 7.92 -11.90 -1.64
CA PRO A 52 8.32 -10.54 -1.32
C PRO A 52 9.51 -10.12 -2.19
N GLN A 53 9.55 -8.85 -2.55
CA GLN A 53 10.66 -8.22 -3.23
C GLN A 53 10.96 -6.86 -2.58
N GLN A 54 12.19 -6.65 -2.12
CA GLN A 54 12.61 -5.34 -1.66
C GLN A 54 12.77 -4.41 -2.87
N VAL A 55 11.86 -3.43 -3.01
CA VAL A 55 11.88 -2.47 -4.13
C VAL A 55 12.46 -1.14 -3.68
N LEU A 56 12.17 -0.72 -2.44
CA LEU A 56 12.73 0.48 -1.82
C LEU A 56 13.47 0.09 -0.54
N ASP A 57 14.57 0.76 -0.23
CA ASP A 57 15.19 0.66 1.10
C ASP A 57 14.22 1.22 2.15
N GLU A 58 14.12 0.56 3.30
CA GLU A 58 13.25 0.98 4.40
C GLU A 58 13.51 2.42 4.84
N ARG A 59 14.77 2.87 4.78
CA ARG A 59 15.17 4.25 5.10
C ARG A 59 14.61 5.30 4.14
N VAL A 60 14.19 4.87 2.95
CA VAL A 60 13.52 5.72 1.93
C VAL A 60 12.01 5.60 2.05
N ALA A 61 11.50 4.41 2.35
CA ALA A 61 10.07 4.17 2.54
C ALA A 61 9.53 4.91 3.78
N TRP A 62 10.27 4.87 4.89
CA TRP A 62 9.80 5.41 6.16
C TRP A 62 9.48 6.93 6.13
N PRO A 63 10.36 7.82 5.60
CA PRO A 63 10.02 9.24 5.52
C PRO A 63 8.79 9.54 4.66
N LEU A 64 8.56 8.76 3.61
CA LEU A 64 7.40 8.94 2.75
C LEU A 64 6.11 8.48 3.45
N SER A 65 6.16 7.34 4.17
CA SER A 65 5.05 6.89 5.02
C SER A 65 4.73 7.88 6.13
N ASP A 66 5.74 8.50 6.73
CA ASP A 66 5.59 9.51 7.78
C ASP A 66 4.86 10.76 7.25
N ILE A 67 5.30 11.30 6.12
CA ILE A 67 4.65 12.44 5.44
C ILE A 67 3.18 12.11 5.12
N LEU A 68 2.89 10.90 4.63
CA LEU A 68 1.52 10.49 4.29
C LEU A 68 0.64 10.22 5.51
N SER A 69 1.25 9.92 6.66
CA SER A 69 0.54 9.68 7.92
C SER A 69 0.22 10.99 8.64
N ASP A 70 0.98 12.06 8.37
CA ASP A 70 0.69 13.38 8.89
C ASP A 70 -0.62 13.90 8.29
N ASN A 71 -1.64 14.03 9.14
CA ASN A 71 -2.96 14.50 8.77
C ASN A 71 -3.16 15.90 9.36
N PRO A 72 -2.68 16.97 8.70
CA PRO A 72 -2.97 18.32 9.14
C PRO A 72 -4.48 18.51 9.12
N LYS A 73 -5.05 18.83 10.29
CA LYS A 73 -6.48 19.09 10.42
C LYS A 73 -6.92 20.09 9.36
N PRO A 74 -8.11 19.92 8.76
CA PRO A 74 -8.69 20.93 7.91
C PRO A 74 -8.69 22.29 8.62
N VAL A 75 -8.41 23.35 7.88
CA VAL A 75 -8.46 24.75 8.33
C VAL A 75 -9.80 25.11 9.01
N THR A 76 -10.84 24.30 8.79
CA THR A 76 -12.14 24.35 9.46
C THR A 76 -12.07 24.23 10.99
N SER A 77 -11.02 23.61 11.54
CA SER A 77 -10.80 23.52 13.00
C SER A 77 -10.37 24.85 13.65
N LEU A 78 -10.00 25.87 12.86
CA LEU A 78 -9.69 27.21 13.37
C LEU A 78 -10.93 27.99 13.82
N LEU A 79 -12.13 27.58 13.37
CA LEU A 79 -13.39 28.18 13.78
C LEU A 79 -13.81 27.69 15.18
N ASP A 80 -13.45 26.46 15.56
CA ASP A 80 -13.76 25.88 16.87
C ASP A 80 -12.82 26.39 17.98
N ALA A 81 -11.60 26.81 17.62
CA ALA A 81 -10.60 27.33 18.56
C ALA A 81 -10.84 28.81 18.95
N THR A 82 -11.67 29.54 18.19
CA THR A 82 -12.04 30.94 18.50
C THR A 82 -13.37 31.02 19.28
N ALA A 83 -13.97 29.87 19.62
CA ALA A 83 -15.20 29.78 20.41
C ALA A 83 -14.96 29.57 21.92
N CYS A 84 -13.72 29.75 22.39
CA CYS A 84 -13.37 29.76 23.81
C CYS A 84 -12.87 31.14 24.25
#